data_AF-A0A959T6N7-F1
#
_entry.id   AF-A0A959T6N7-F1
#
_cell.length_a   1.000
_cell.length_b   1.000
_cell.length_c   1.000
_cell.angle_alpha   90.00
_cell.angle_beta   90.00
_cell.angle_gamma   90.00
#
_symmetry.space_group_name_H-M   'P 1'
#
loop_
_entity.id
_entity.type
_entity.pdbx_description
1 polymer ?
#
loop_
_entity_poly.entity_id
_entity_poly.type
_entity_poly.pdbx_seq_one_letter_code
_entity_poly.pdbx_strand_id
1 'polypeptide(L)'
;MALSATDVVLILASMLVSALCSGLEIAFVSSNKLYFELQRKQGSLAGRLIAGLLPRPARLIGTLLVGNNIALVVYGIAMARVLEPWFLEVLHSEPLVLVAQTAVSTLIILVFA
;
A
#
# COMPACT_ATOMS: atom_id res chain seq x y z
N MET A 1 -8.99 15.92 -20.64
CA MET A 1 -10.10 15.75 -19.67
C MET A 1 -9.44 15.56 -18.31
N ALA A 2 -9.69 16.49 -17.38
CA ALA A 2 -8.79 16.81 -16.28
C ALA A 2 -8.70 15.70 -15.22
N LEU A 3 -7.51 15.60 -14.59
CA LEU A 3 -7.31 14.99 -13.28
C LEU A 3 -8.52 15.29 -12.38
N SER A 4 -9.35 14.28 -12.09
CA SER A 4 -10.44 14.47 -11.14
C SER A 4 -9.83 14.55 -9.75
N ALA A 5 -10.29 15.50 -8.92
CA ALA A 5 -9.86 15.59 -7.53
C ALA A 5 -10.03 14.24 -6.79
N THR A 6 -11.04 13.46 -7.19
CA THR A 6 -11.28 12.12 -6.69
C THR A 6 -10.14 11.15 -6.98
N ASP A 7 -9.56 11.16 -8.18
CA ASP A 7 -8.48 10.22 -8.55
C ASP A 7 -7.21 10.54 -7.75
N VAL A 8 -6.89 11.82 -7.57
CA VAL A 8 -5.75 12.25 -6.73
C VAL A 8 -5.95 11.83 -5.28
N VAL A 9 -7.15 12.01 -4.74
CA VAL A 9 -7.48 11.57 -3.37
C VAL A 9 -7.37 10.05 -3.24
N LEU A 10 -7.86 9.29 -4.23
CA LEU A 10 -7.75 7.83 -4.25
C LEU A 10 -6.29 7.36 -4.33
N ILE A 11 -5.46 8.00 -5.15
CA ILE A 11 -4.02 7.70 -5.27
C ILE A 11 -3.33 7.95 -3.93
N LEU A 12 -3.49 9.14 -3.34
CA LEU A 12 -2.84 9.48 -2.08
C LEU A 12 -3.30 8.59 -0.92
N ALA A 13 -4.61 8.33 -0.82
CA ALA A 13 -5.16 7.48 0.22
C ALA A 13 -4.70 6.01 0.07
N SER A 14 -4.74 5.46 -1.15
CA SER A 14 -4.30 4.08 -1.39
C SER A 14 -2.80 3.92 -1.19
N MET A 15 -1.97 4.88 -1.62
CA MET A 15 -0.53 4.89 -1.33
C MET A 15 -0.25 4.95 0.17
N LEU A 16 -0.96 5.79 0.92
CA LEU A 16 -0.77 5.90 2.37
C LEU A 16 -1.16 4.61 3.09
N VAL A 17 -2.26 3.96 2.69
CA VAL A 17 -2.65 2.65 3.24
C VAL A 17 -1.63 1.57 2.89
N SER A 18 -1.14 1.53 1.64
CA SER A 18 -0.09 0.59 1.20
C SER A 18 1.19 0.76 2.02
N ALA A 19 1.69 2.00 2.13
CA ALA A 19 2.89 2.34 2.90
C ALA A 19 2.75 1.98 4.40
N LEU A 20 1.59 2.26 5.00
CA LEU A 20 1.31 1.89 6.39
C LEU A 20 1.27 0.38 6.57
N CYS A 21 0.57 -0.36 5.68
CA CYS A 21 0.50 -1.81 5.76
C CYS A 21 1.87 -2.46 5.60
N SER A 22 2.65 -2.02 4.61
CA SER A 22 4.01 -2.51 4.34
C SER A 22 4.97 -2.16 5.48
N GLY A 23 4.91 -0.93 6.00
CA GLY A 23 5.72 -0.50 7.15
C GLY A 23 5.40 -1.27 8.44
N LEU A 24 4.12 -1.56 8.71
CA LEU A 24 3.70 -2.39 9.83
C LEU A 24 4.12 -3.85 9.65
N GLU A 25 4.05 -4.38 8.44
CA GLU A 25 4.48 -5.74 8.11
C GLU A 25 5.98 -5.90 8.39
N ILE A 26 6.80 -5.00 7.85
CA ILE A 26 8.24 -5.00 8.06
C ILE A 26 8.56 -4.82 9.55
N ALA A 27 7.95 -3.85 10.23
CA ALA A 27 8.18 -3.62 11.65
C ALA A 27 7.82 -4.86 12.49
N PHE A 28 6.73 -5.55 12.15
CA PHE A 28 6.28 -6.74 12.85
C PHE A 28 7.20 -7.95 12.59
N VAL A 29 7.64 -8.14 11.34
CA VAL A 29 8.57 -9.22 10.95
C VAL A 29 9.97 -8.97 11.51
N SER A 30 10.42 -7.71 11.58
CA SER A 30 11.73 -7.33 12.13
C SER A 30 11.75 -7.26 13.66
N SER A 31 10.58 -7.29 14.31
CA SER A 31 10.46 -7.29 15.77
C SER A 31 10.98 -8.59 16.36
N ASN A 32 12.01 -8.51 17.21
CA ASN A 32 12.51 -9.68 17.93
C ASN A 32 11.49 -10.10 19.01
N LYS A 33 11.44 -11.39 19.39
CA LYS A 33 10.51 -11.92 20.42
C LYS A 33 10.51 -11.11 21.73
N LEU A 34 11.64 -10.49 22.06
CA LEU A 34 11.85 -9.61 23.22
C LEU A 34 10.99 -8.33 23.19
N TYR A 35 10.72 -7.77 22.01
CA TYR A 35 9.85 -6.58 21.86
C TYR A 35 8.40 -6.89 22.25
N PHE A 36 7.93 -8.10 21.92
CA PHE A 36 6.60 -8.57 22.30
C PHE A 36 6.48 -8.84 23.81
N GLU A 37 7.54 -9.32 24.47
CA GLU A 37 7.59 -9.47 25.93
C GLU A 37 7.59 -8.12 26.67
N LEU A 38 8.25 -7.10 26.10
CA LEU A 38 8.30 -5.74 26.66
C LEU A 38 6.95 -5.00 26.54
N GLN A 39 6.28 -5.07 25.39
CA GLN A 39 4.95 -4.47 25.19
C GLN A 39 3.89 -5.07 26.11
N ARG A 40 3.99 -6.37 26.44
CA ARG A 40 3.08 -7.04 27.39
C ARG A 40 3.14 -6.45 28.81
N LYS A 41 4.23 -5.78 29.18
CA LYS A 41 4.40 -5.11 30.49
C LYS A 41 4.01 -3.63 30.51
N GLN A 42 3.84 -2.97 29.35
CA GLN A 42 3.73 -1.51 29.29
C GLN A 42 2.31 -0.92 29.39
N GLY A 43 1.24 -1.72 29.30
CA GLY A 43 -0.13 -1.24 29.55
C GLY A 43 -0.65 -0.11 28.64
N SER A 44 0.05 0.22 27.55
CA SER A 44 -0.33 1.31 26.63
C SER A 44 -1.50 0.92 25.72
N LEU A 45 -2.20 1.90 25.16
CA LEU A 45 -3.28 1.68 24.17
C LEU A 45 -2.78 0.87 22.96
N ALA A 46 -1.55 1.13 22.50
CA ALA A 46 -0.89 0.34 21.47
C ALA A 46 -0.66 -1.11 21.95
N GLY A 47 -0.18 -1.31 23.18
CA GLY A 47 -0.01 -2.63 23.78
C GLY A 47 -1.31 -3.43 23.92
N ARG A 48 -2.46 -2.78 24.15
CA ARG A 48 -3.79 -3.42 24.17
C ARG A 48 -4.27 -3.85 22.78
N LEU A 49 -4.11 -3.00 21.77
CA LEU A 49 -4.45 -3.35 20.39
C LEU A 49 -3.59 -4.54 19.91
N ILE A 50 -2.29 -4.44 20.17
CA ILE A 50 -1.28 -5.43 19.84
C ILE A 50 -1.54 -6.72 20.63
N ALA A 51 -1.94 -6.68 21.91
CA ALA A 51 -2.25 -7.87 22.72
C ALA A 51 -3.39 -8.73 22.19
N GLY A 52 -4.36 -8.16 21.46
CA GLY A 52 -5.43 -8.92 20.79
C GLY A 52 -5.01 -9.59 19.47
N LEU A 53 -4.00 -9.02 18.79
CA LEU A 53 -3.47 -9.50 17.52
C LEU A 53 -2.25 -10.44 17.69
N LEU A 54 -1.51 -10.30 18.79
CA LEU A 54 -0.32 -11.07 19.17
C LEU A 54 -0.49 -12.58 19.29
N PRO A 55 -1.65 -13.13 19.70
CA PRO A 55 -1.81 -14.58 19.80
C PRO A 55 -1.76 -15.27 18.43
N ARG A 56 -1.92 -14.51 17.31
CA ARG A 56 -1.94 -15.04 15.94
C ARG A 56 -1.13 -14.14 15.00
N PRO A 57 0.22 -14.10 15.12
CA PRO A 57 1.10 -13.27 14.28
C PRO A 57 0.87 -13.51 12.78
N ALA A 58 0.66 -14.77 12.39
CA ALA A 58 0.37 -15.14 11.00
C ALA A 58 -0.93 -14.50 10.47
N ARG A 59 -1.95 -14.33 11.31
CA ARG A 59 -3.21 -13.69 10.90
C ARG A 59 -3.03 -12.18 10.71
N LEU A 60 -2.19 -11.53 11.53
CA LEU A 60 -1.87 -10.10 11.37
C LEU A 60 -1.11 -9.83 10.06
N ILE A 61 -0.04 -10.60 9.80
CA ILE A 61 0.71 -10.48 8.53
C ILE A 61 -0.23 -10.75 7.34
N GLY A 62 -1.07 -11.78 7.42
CA GLY A 62 -2.07 -12.07 6.38
C GLY A 62 -3.04 -10.92 6.12
N THR A 63 -3.51 -10.22 7.17
CA THR A 63 -4.38 -9.04 6.98
C THR A 63 -3.64 -7.85 6.39
N LEU A 64 -2.36 -7.65 6.72
CA LEU A 64 -1.54 -6.57 6.16
C LEU A 64 -1.27 -6.81 4.67
N LEU A 65 -0.96 -8.05 4.28
CA LEU A 65 -0.79 -8.46 2.88
C LEU A 65 -2.07 -8.26 2.06
N VAL A 66 -3.22 -8.68 2.58
CA VAL A 66 -4.52 -8.47 1.90
C VAL A 66 -4.84 -6.98 1.78
N GLY A 67 -4.63 -6.20 2.85
CA GLY A 67 -4.83 -4.75 2.84
C GLY A 67 -3.93 -4.05 1.82
N ASN A 68 -2.66 -4.43 1.75
CA ASN A 68 -1.72 -3.90 0.77
C ASN A 68 -2.14 -4.23 -0.67
N ASN A 69 -2.54 -5.47 -0.93
CA ASN A 69 -3.04 -5.87 -2.25
C ASN A 69 -4.28 -5.09 -2.68
N ILE A 70 -5.23 -4.85 -1.77
CA ILE A 70 -6.41 -4.02 -2.05
C ILE A 70 -5.98 -2.59 -2.38
N ALA A 71 -5.05 -2.02 -1.61
CA ALA A 71 -4.52 -0.69 -1.86
C ALA A 71 -3.84 -0.58 -3.23
N LEU A 72 -3.03 -1.57 -3.62
CA LEU A 72 -2.38 -1.64 -4.93
C LEU A 72 -3.39 -1.70 -6.08
N VAL A 73 -4.48 -2.44 -5.93
CA VAL A 73 -5.54 -2.51 -6.95
C VAL A 73 -6.22 -1.16 -7.12
N VAL A 74 -6.60 -0.50 -6.02
CA VAL A 74 -7.23 0.83 -6.05
C VAL A 74 -6.27 1.87 -6.67
N TYR A 75 -5.00 1.86 -6.24
CA TYR A 75 -3.96 2.71 -6.79
C TYR A 75 -3.80 2.49 -8.30
N GLY A 76 -3.67 1.24 -8.75
CA GLY A 76 -3.44 0.92 -10.16
C GLY A 76 -4.58 1.42 -11.06
N ILE A 77 -5.83 1.24 -10.63
CA ILE A 77 -7.01 1.72 -11.38
C ILE A 77 -7.02 3.25 -11.46
N ALA A 78 -6.77 3.94 -10.35
CA ALA A 78 -6.74 5.40 -10.32
C ALA A 78 -5.57 5.96 -11.13
N MET A 79 -4.39 5.35 -11.01
CA MET A 79 -3.18 5.79 -11.71
C MET A 79 -3.26 5.54 -13.22
N ALA A 80 -3.88 4.44 -13.65
CA ALA A 80 -4.13 4.18 -15.07
C ALA A 80 -4.96 5.29 -15.70
N ARG A 81 -6.07 5.71 -15.06
CA ARG A 81 -6.91 6.82 -15.55
C ARG A 81 -6.15 8.14 -15.71
N VAL A 82 -5.16 8.37 -14.85
CA VAL A 82 -4.33 9.59 -14.88
C VAL A 82 -3.27 9.52 -15.98
N LEU A 83 -2.62 8.37 -16.16
CA LEU A 83 -1.51 8.19 -17.08
C LEU A 83 -1.95 7.90 -18.53
N GLU A 84 -3.07 7.20 -18.72
CA GLU A 84 -3.60 6.78 -20.01
C GLU A 84 -3.71 7.91 -21.04
N PRO A 85 -4.30 9.10 -20.75
CA PRO A 85 -4.38 10.18 -21.73
C PRO A 85 -2.99 10.68 -22.16
N TRP A 86 -2.03 10.74 -21.25
CA TRP A 86 -0.67 11.24 -21.54
C TRP A 86 0.09 10.25 -22.41
N PHE A 87 -0.07 8.95 -22.16
CA PHE A 87 0.59 7.92 -22.95
C PHE A 87 -0.08 7.66 -24.30
N LEU A 88 -1.40 7.81 -24.41
CA LEU A 88 -2.10 7.70 -25.70
C LEU A 88 -1.64 8.78 -26.69
N GLU A 89 -1.39 10.01 -26.22
CA GLU A 89 -0.86 11.10 -27.05
C GLU A 89 0.55 10.83 -27.58
N VAL A 90 1.35 10.02 -26.87
CA VAL A 90 2.76 9.77 -27.23
C VAL A 90 2.91 8.46 -28.02
N LEU A 91 2.36 7.35 -27.52
CA LEU A 91 2.65 6.02 -28.04
C LEU A 91 1.66 5.53 -29.11
N HIS A 92 0.48 6.16 -29.24
CA HIS A 92 -0.56 5.86 -30.24
C HIS A 92 -0.95 4.36 -30.38
N SER A 93 -0.58 3.52 -29.41
CA SER A 93 -0.73 2.07 -29.44
C SER A 93 -1.14 1.55 -28.06
N GLU A 94 -2.37 1.04 -27.96
CA GLU A 94 -2.97 0.57 -26.70
C GLU A 94 -2.10 -0.42 -25.89
N PRO A 95 -1.50 -1.49 -26.49
CA PRO A 95 -0.70 -2.43 -25.71
C PRO A 95 0.58 -1.80 -25.15
N LEU A 96 1.19 -0.86 -25.90
CA LEU A 96 2.42 -0.18 -25.46
C LEU A 96 2.12 0.84 -24.36
N VAL A 97 0.96 1.51 -24.45
CA VAL A 97 0.42 2.36 -23.37
C VAL A 97 0.22 1.56 -22.09
N LEU A 98 -0.37 0.36 -22.17
CA LEU A 98 -0.59 -0.50 -21.01
C LEU A 98 0.72 -0.89 -20.31
N VAL A 99 1.74 -1.24 -21.08
CA VAL A 99 3.08 -1.56 -20.55
C VAL A 99 3.72 -0.33 -19.92
N ALA A 100 3.70 0.80 -20.62
CA ALA A 100 4.31 2.05 -20.14
C ALA A 100 3.65 2.55 -18.85
N GLN A 101 2.32 2.57 -18.79
CA GLN A 101 1.59 3.00 -17.59
C GLN A 101 1.86 2.06 -16.41
N THR A 102 1.89 0.74 -16.64
CA THR A 102 2.17 -0.25 -15.57
C THR A 102 3.60 -0.09 -15.04
N ALA A 103 4.57 0.13 -15.93
CA ALA A 103 5.96 0.34 -15.53
C ALA A 103 6.12 1.62 -14.70
N VAL A 104 5.54 2.74 -15.17
CA VAL A 104 5.62 4.03 -14.47
C VAL A 104 4.83 4.01 -13.16
N SER A 105 3.63 3.45 -13.14
CA SER A 105 2.84 3.34 -11.90
C SER A 105 3.55 2.49 -10.85
N THR A 106 4.21 1.40 -11.27
CA THR A 106 4.97 0.54 -10.37
C THR A 106 6.20 1.26 -9.83
N LEU A 107 6.93 1.99 -10.68
CA LEU A 107 8.09 2.77 -10.24
C LEU A 107 7.71 3.82 -9.19
N ILE A 108 6.59 4.53 -9.40
CA ILE A 108 6.10 5.54 -8.46
C ILE A 108 5.80 4.89 -7.12
N ILE A 109 5.01 3.82 -7.08
CA ILE A 109 4.63 3.24 -5.79
C ILE A 109 5.81 2.63 -5.05
N LEU A 110 6.78 2.01 -5.74
CA LEU A 110 7.99 1.47 -5.10
C LEU A 110 8.88 2.53 -4.44
N VAL A 111 8.84 3.78 -4.93
CA VAL A 111 9.63 4.89 -4.37
C VAL A 111 8.92 5.52 -3.18
N PHE A 112 7.59 5.58 -3.20
CA PHE A 112 6.80 6.36 -2.24
C PHE A 112 6.07 5.52 -1.17
N ALA A 113 5.87 4.22 -1.37
CA ALA A 113 5.19 3.32 -0.43
C ALA A 113 6.15 2.24 0.10
#